data_AF-A0A377BM06-F1
#
_entry.id   AF-A0A377BM06-F1
#
_cell.length_a   1.000
_cell.length_b   1.000
_cell.length_c   1.000
_cell.angle_alpha   90.00
_cell.angle_beta   90.00
_cell.angle_gamma   90.00
#
_symmetry.space_group_name_H-M   'P 1'
#
loop_
_entity.id
_entity.type
_entity.pdbx_description
1 polymer ?
#
loop_
_entity_poly.entity_id
_entity_poly.type
_entity_poly.pdbx_seq_one_letter_code
_entity_poly.pdbx_strand_id
1 'polypeptide(L)'
;MNINYPAEYEIGDIAFTCIGAALFGQISAASNCWSNHVGIIIGHNGEDFLVAESRVPLSTITTLSRFIKRSSNQRYAIKRLDAGLTEQQKQRIVEQVPSRLRKLYHTGFKYESSRQFCSKFVFDIYKEALCIPVGEIETFWRIVK
;
A
#
# COMPACT_ATOMS: atom_id res chain seq x y z
N MET A 1 -21.31 -8.01 9.57
CA MET A 1 -21.48 -6.54 9.79
C MET A 1 -21.09 -5.86 8.50
N ASN A 2 -21.94 -5.02 7.89
CA ASN A 2 -21.53 -4.26 6.70
C ASN A 2 -20.79 -3.00 7.15
N ILE A 3 -19.51 -2.90 6.78
CA ILE A 3 -18.73 -1.69 7.02
C ILE A 3 -19.11 -0.68 5.93
N ASN A 4 -19.68 0.44 6.34
CA ASN A 4 -20.12 1.47 5.39
C ASN A 4 -18.95 2.41 5.06
N TYR A 5 -18.35 2.24 3.89
CA TYR A 5 -17.35 3.15 3.35
C TYR A 5 -18.02 4.27 2.54
N PRO A 6 -17.42 5.48 2.49
CA PRO A 6 -18.01 6.62 1.78
C PRO A 6 -18.06 6.45 0.25
N ALA A 7 -17.38 5.44 -0.29
CA ALA A 7 -17.36 5.10 -1.70
C ALA A 7 -17.14 3.59 -1.88
N GLU A 8 -17.48 3.09 -3.07
CA GLU A 8 -17.18 1.72 -3.48
C GLU A 8 -15.76 1.62 -4.02
N TYR A 9 -14.95 0.77 -3.40
CA TYR A 9 -13.56 0.56 -3.78
C TYR A 9 -13.39 -0.63 -4.71
N GLU A 10 -12.30 -0.63 -5.46
CA GLU A 10 -12.02 -1.63 -6.48
C GLU A 10 -10.63 -2.24 -6.30
N ILE A 11 -10.44 -3.42 -6.89
CA ILE A 11 -9.12 -4.02 -7.01
C ILE A 11 -8.17 -3.05 -7.71
N GLY A 12 -7.01 -2.83 -7.10
CA GLY A 12 -6.00 -1.88 -7.54
C GLY A 12 -6.00 -0.58 -6.76
N ASP A 13 -7.11 -0.19 -6.12
CA ASP A 13 -7.14 1.04 -5.32
C ASP A 13 -6.03 1.05 -4.25
N ILE A 14 -5.28 2.15 -4.19
CA ILE A 14 -4.16 2.31 -3.28
C ILE A 14 -4.65 3.01 -2.01
N ALA A 15 -4.49 2.33 -0.87
CA ALA A 15 -4.86 2.84 0.44
C ALA A 15 -3.66 3.48 1.14
N PHE A 16 -3.82 4.71 1.61
CA PHE A 16 -2.82 5.51 2.32
C PHE A 16 -3.24 5.72 3.77
N THR A 17 -2.32 5.53 4.70
CA THR A 17 -2.53 5.71 6.16
C THR A 17 -1.29 6.31 6.82
N CYS A 18 -1.46 6.79 8.06
CA CYS A 18 -0.38 7.32 8.88
C CYS A 18 -0.25 6.50 10.16
N ILE A 19 0.79 5.69 10.28
CA ILE A 19 1.07 4.89 11.46
C ILE A 19 1.89 5.75 12.44
N GLY A 20 1.35 5.95 13.64
CA GLY A 20 1.91 6.85 14.67
C GLY A 20 3.16 6.35 15.39
N ALA A 21 3.93 5.38 14.86
CA ALA A 21 5.16 4.94 15.52
C ALA A 21 6.33 5.89 15.21
N ALA A 22 7.16 6.18 16.21
CA ALA A 22 8.27 7.13 16.13
C ALA A 22 9.23 6.90 14.94
N LEU A 23 9.43 5.63 14.55
CA LEU A 23 10.26 5.24 13.40
C LEU A 23 9.71 5.76 12.05
N PHE A 24 8.39 5.93 11.92
CA PHE A 24 7.74 6.34 10.67
C PHE A 24 7.38 7.82 10.64
N GLY A 25 7.48 8.54 11.76
CA GLY A 25 7.29 9.99 11.82
C GLY A 25 8.32 10.77 10.98
N GLN A 26 9.56 10.27 10.92
CA GLN A 26 10.63 10.85 10.09
C GLN A 26 10.33 10.74 8.59
N ILE A 27 9.57 9.73 8.16
CA ILE A 27 9.20 9.54 6.75
C ILE A 27 8.17 10.59 6.31
N SER A 28 7.14 10.83 7.13
CA SER A 28 6.16 11.87 6.85
C SER A 28 6.78 13.27 6.79
N ALA A 29 7.71 13.56 7.72
CA ALA A 29 8.44 14.81 7.72
C ALA A 29 9.35 14.96 6.48
N ALA A 30 10.10 13.91 6.13
CA ALA A 30 11.00 13.92 4.98
C ALA A 30 10.27 13.99 3.63
N SER A 31 9.10 13.36 3.51
CA SER A 31 8.34 13.29 2.24
C SER A 31 7.32 14.41 2.04
N ASN A 32 7.22 15.35 3.00
CA ASN A 32 6.19 16.38 3.06
C ASN A 32 4.76 15.81 2.85
N CYS A 33 4.53 14.58 3.29
CA CYS A 33 3.29 13.85 3.12
C CYS A 33 2.80 13.31 4.46
N TRP A 34 1.51 13.48 4.73
CA TRP A 34 0.91 13.00 5.98
C TRP A 34 0.92 11.46 6.10
N SER A 35 0.95 10.76 4.97
CA SER A 35 0.94 9.30 4.90
C SER A 35 2.35 8.75 4.99
N ASN A 36 2.54 7.69 5.78
CA ASN A 36 3.81 6.95 5.87
C ASN A 36 3.63 5.45 5.63
N HIS A 37 2.40 5.01 5.32
CA HIS A 37 2.10 3.62 5.06
C HIS A 37 1.08 3.47 3.95
N VAL A 38 1.31 2.48 3.09
CA VAL A 38 0.47 2.21 1.92
C VAL A 38 0.20 0.72 1.74
N GLY A 39 -0.95 0.42 1.17
CA GLY A 39 -1.37 -0.92 0.76
C GLY A 39 -2.22 -0.84 -0.51
N ILE A 40 -2.56 -2.00 -1.07
CA ILE A 40 -3.36 -2.10 -2.29
C ILE A 40 -4.59 -2.97 -2.04
N ILE A 41 -5.76 -2.55 -2.52
CA ILE A 41 -6.99 -3.33 -2.44
C ILE A 41 -6.94 -4.44 -3.49
N ILE A 42 -7.23 -5.67 -3.05
CA ILE A 42 -7.08 -6.89 -3.86
C ILE A 42 -8.37 -7.71 -3.95
N GLY A 43 -9.46 -7.21 -3.37
CA GLY A 43 -10.77 -7.84 -3.46
C GLY A 43 -11.64 -7.52 -2.26
N HIS A 44 -12.73 -8.26 -2.14
CA HIS A 44 -13.70 -8.16 -1.06
C HIS A 44 -14.09 -9.57 -0.61
N ASN A 45 -14.17 -9.83 0.69
CA ASN A 45 -14.48 -11.17 1.22
C ASN A 45 -15.97 -11.37 1.57
N GLY A 46 -16.82 -10.43 1.18
CA GLY A 46 -18.24 -10.39 1.53
C GLY A 46 -18.56 -9.51 2.74
N GLU A 47 -17.58 -9.21 3.60
CA GLU A 47 -17.75 -8.34 4.76
C GLU A 47 -16.93 -7.04 4.69
N ASP A 48 -15.72 -7.11 4.16
CA ASP A 48 -14.78 -5.99 4.08
C ASP A 48 -13.85 -6.13 2.87
N PHE A 49 -13.26 -5.00 2.45
CA PHE A 49 -12.20 -4.98 1.46
C PHE A 49 -10.93 -5.61 2.01
N LEU A 50 -10.21 -6.32 1.15
CA LEU A 50 -8.93 -6.95 1.46
C LEU A 50 -7.80 -6.05 0.96
N VAL A 51 -6.86 -5.73 1.86
CA VAL A 51 -5.68 -4.92 1.57
C VAL A 51 -4.44 -5.78 1.69
N ALA A 52 -3.68 -5.89 0.60
CA ALA A 52 -2.33 -6.44 0.63
C ALA A 52 -1.33 -5.33 0.98
N GLU A 53 -0.44 -5.63 1.93
CA GLU A 53 0.53 -4.65 2.44
C GLU A 53 1.85 -5.32 2.81
N SER A 54 2.95 -4.55 2.73
CA SER A 54 4.18 -4.87 3.43
C SER A 54 4.26 -4.04 4.71
N ARG A 55 4.30 -4.72 5.86
CA ARG A 55 4.41 -4.08 7.19
C ARG A 55 5.38 -4.85 8.08
N VAL A 56 5.78 -4.28 9.20
CA VAL A 56 6.63 -4.98 10.19
C VAL A 56 5.80 -6.08 10.90
N PRO A 57 6.35 -7.30 11.08
CA PRO A 57 7.61 -7.80 10.53
C PRO A 57 7.50 -8.39 9.11
N LEU A 58 6.29 -8.77 8.67
CA LEU A 58 6.05 -9.51 7.42
C LEU A 58 4.93 -8.89 6.58
N SER A 59 5.07 -8.98 5.26
CA SER A 59 3.99 -8.68 4.32
C SER A 59 2.81 -9.65 4.46
N THR A 60 1.60 -9.13 4.32
CA THR A 60 0.37 -9.85 4.65
C THR A 60 -0.84 -9.29 3.89
N ILE A 61 -1.98 -9.97 4.05
CA ILE A 61 -3.29 -9.47 3.66
C ILE A 61 -4.05 -9.18 4.95
N THR A 62 -4.68 -8.02 5.03
CA THR A 62 -5.56 -7.63 6.13
C THR A 62 -6.88 -7.12 5.57
N THR A 63 -7.83 -6.83 6.44
CA THR A 63 -9.07 -6.15 6.03
C THR A 63 -8.88 -4.64 6.09
N LEU A 64 -9.56 -3.88 5.23
CA LEU A 64 -9.42 -2.44 5.14
C LEU A 64 -9.75 -1.75 6.48
N SER A 65 -10.75 -2.23 7.21
CA SER A 65 -11.06 -1.74 8.55
C SER A 65 -9.88 -1.89 9.53
N ARG A 66 -9.21 -3.06 9.53
CA ARG A 66 -8.02 -3.30 10.37
C ARG A 66 -6.82 -2.49 9.89
N PHE A 67 -6.71 -2.23 8.59
CA PHE A 67 -5.71 -1.34 8.02
C PHE A 67 -5.89 0.09 8.53
N ILE A 68 -7.11 0.63 8.41
CA ILE A 68 -7.49 1.98 8.86
C ILE A 68 -7.37 2.14 10.39
N LYS A 69 -7.75 1.11 11.16
CA LYS A 69 -7.69 1.14 12.64
C LYS A 69 -6.27 1.40 13.18
N ARG A 70 -5.23 1.08 12.41
CA ARG A 70 -3.83 1.36 12.80
C ARG A 70 -3.39 2.79 12.47
N SER A 71 -4.18 3.52 11.69
CA SER A 71 -3.89 4.88 11.31
C SER A 71 -4.23 5.86 12.44
N SER A 72 -3.37 6.86 12.64
CA SER A 72 -3.61 7.97 13.55
C SER A 72 -4.94 8.66 13.21
N ASN A 73 -5.80 8.82 14.22
CA ASN A 73 -7.17 9.35 14.07
C ASN A 73 -8.03 8.58 13.04
N GLN A 74 -7.67 7.33 12.73
CA GLN A 74 -8.31 6.53 11.67
C GLN A 74 -8.32 7.26 10.31
N ARG A 75 -7.40 8.21 10.09
CA ARG A 75 -7.29 8.96 8.85
C ARG A 75 -6.82 8.03 7.73
N TYR A 76 -7.51 8.03 6.60
CA TYR A 76 -7.08 7.29 5.43
C TYR A 76 -7.42 8.06 4.15
N ALA A 77 -6.76 7.71 3.05
CA ALA A 77 -7.16 8.12 1.72
C ALA A 77 -7.06 6.94 0.77
N ILE A 78 -7.98 6.86 -0.18
CA ILE A 78 -7.94 5.89 -1.27
C ILE A 78 -7.67 6.65 -2.57
N LYS A 79 -6.78 6.12 -3.41
CA LYS A 79 -6.49 6.64 -4.75
C LYS A 79 -6.68 5.56 -5.79
N ARG A 80 -7.31 5.94 -6.89
CA ARG A 80 -7.54 5.11 -8.08
C ARG A 80 -6.85 5.76 -9.26
N LEU A 81 -6.41 4.97 -10.25
CA LEU A 81 -5.97 5.52 -11.53
C LEU A 81 -7.17 6.15 -12.25
N ASP A 82 -6.98 7.34 -12.83
CA ASP A 82 -8.06 8.11 -13.46
C ASP A 82 -8.77 7.35 -14.58
N ALA A 83 -8.03 6.55 -15.35
CA ALA A 83 -8.58 5.73 -16.42
C ALA A 83 -9.31 4.46 -15.92
N GLY A 84 -9.26 4.18 -14.62
CA GLY A 84 -9.69 2.91 -14.04
C GLY A 84 -8.79 1.74 -14.44
N LEU A 85 -9.23 0.53 -14.09
CA LEU A 85 -8.58 -0.72 -14.48
C LEU A 85 -9.60 -1.65 -15.12
N THR A 86 -9.22 -2.33 -16.20
CA THR A 86 -10.02 -3.42 -16.76
C THR A 86 -10.00 -4.63 -15.84
N GLU A 87 -10.99 -5.52 -15.96
CA GLU A 87 -11.03 -6.75 -15.16
C GLU A 87 -9.77 -7.62 -15.35
N GLN A 88 -9.21 -7.67 -16.56
CA GLN A 88 -7.96 -8.37 -16.81
C GLN A 88 -6.77 -7.72 -16.06
N GLN A 89 -6.72 -6.39 -15.99
CA GLN A 89 -5.71 -5.67 -15.24
C GLN A 89 -5.85 -5.90 -13.73
N LYS A 90 -7.08 -5.87 -13.21
CA LYS A 90 -7.39 -6.21 -11.81
C LYS A 90 -6.91 -7.61 -11.47
N GLN A 91 -7.19 -8.60 -12.33
CA GLN A 91 -6.74 -9.97 -12.14
C GLN A 91 -5.20 -10.09 -12.08
N ARG A 92 -4.49 -9.41 -12.99
CA ARG A 92 -3.01 -9.38 -12.97
C ARG A 92 -2.46 -8.79 -11.68
N ILE A 93 -3.10 -7.76 -11.12
CA ILE A 93 -2.72 -7.21 -9.80
C ILE A 93 -2.81 -8.29 -8.73
N VAL A 94 -3.94 -9.01 -8.67
CA VAL A 94 -4.18 -10.05 -7.66
C VAL A 94 -3.15 -11.19 -7.79
N GLU A 95 -2.79 -11.58 -9.01
CA GLU A 95 -1.79 -12.62 -9.28
C GLU A 95 -0.38 -12.26 -8.79
N GLN A 96 -0.05 -10.97 -8.66
CA GLN A 96 1.24 -10.53 -8.12
C GLN A 96 1.35 -10.67 -6.60
N VAL A 97 0.24 -10.83 -5.88
CA VAL A 97 0.22 -10.76 -4.42
C VAL A 97 0.84 -12.01 -3.76
N PRO A 98 0.48 -13.26 -4.12
CA PRO A 98 0.92 -14.44 -3.39
C PRO A 98 2.44 -14.56 -3.27
N SER A 99 3.19 -14.27 -4.34
CA SER A 99 4.66 -14.34 -4.38
C SER A 99 5.35 -13.27 -3.51
N ARG A 100 4.59 -12.28 -3.02
CA ARG A 100 5.08 -11.16 -2.21
C ARG A 100 4.69 -11.26 -0.75
N LEU A 101 3.85 -12.22 -0.35
CA LEU A 101 3.45 -12.40 1.05
C LEU A 101 4.55 -13.06 1.90
N ARG A 102 4.49 -12.85 3.22
CA ARG A 102 5.44 -13.40 4.21
C ARG A 102 6.90 -13.01 3.97
N LYS A 103 7.15 -11.90 3.28
CA LYS A 103 8.49 -11.32 3.11
C LYS A 103 8.79 -10.34 4.24
N LEU A 104 10.02 -10.38 4.75
CA LEU A 104 10.49 -9.51 5.82
C LEU A 104 10.47 -8.04 5.43
N TYR A 105 10.09 -7.18 6.36
CA TYR A 105 10.12 -5.74 6.18
C TYR A 105 11.56 -5.19 6.17
N HIS A 106 11.82 -4.18 5.35
CA HIS A 106 13.11 -3.52 5.22
C HIS A 106 13.06 -2.10 5.80
N THR A 107 13.49 -1.95 7.06
CA THR A 107 13.49 -0.66 7.77
C THR A 107 14.49 0.37 7.22
N GLY A 108 15.52 -0.07 6.48
CA GLY A 108 16.49 0.83 5.84
C GLY A 108 16.14 1.25 4.40
N PHE A 109 14.91 0.97 3.93
CA PHE A 109 14.39 1.38 2.61
C PHE A 109 15.29 1.14 1.38
N LYS A 110 16.12 0.09 1.38
CA LYS A 110 16.97 -0.26 0.23
C LYS A 110 16.12 -0.92 -0.86
N TYR A 111 15.99 -0.26 -2.00
CA TYR A 111 15.13 -0.71 -3.09
C TYR A 111 15.57 -2.05 -3.68
N GLU A 112 16.87 -2.34 -3.78
CA GLU A 112 17.38 -3.60 -4.37
C GLU A 112 17.36 -4.78 -3.38
N SER A 113 16.92 -4.56 -2.14
CA SER A 113 16.85 -5.62 -1.14
C SER A 113 15.79 -6.67 -1.49
N SER A 114 16.06 -7.92 -1.12
CA SER A 114 15.08 -9.03 -1.17
C SER A 114 13.93 -8.85 -0.17
N ARG A 115 14.13 -8.00 0.85
CA ARG A 115 13.10 -7.56 1.80
C ARG A 115 12.25 -6.45 1.18
N GLN A 116 11.11 -6.15 1.79
CA GLN A 116 10.12 -5.22 1.23
C GLN A 116 9.79 -4.07 2.18
N PHE A 117 9.32 -2.96 1.64
CA PHE A 117 8.67 -1.90 2.40
C PHE A 117 7.38 -1.49 1.68
N CYS A 118 6.48 -0.78 2.37
CA CYS A 118 5.10 -0.57 1.94
C CYS A 118 4.99 0.04 0.52
N SER A 119 5.72 1.12 0.24
CA SER A 119 5.67 1.77 -1.09
C SER A 119 6.32 0.92 -2.18
N LYS A 120 7.48 0.28 -1.93
CA LYS A 120 8.07 -0.68 -2.87
C LYS A 120 7.09 -1.82 -3.22
N PHE A 121 6.39 -2.35 -2.22
CA PHE A 121 5.43 -3.44 -2.41
C PHE A 121 4.34 -3.06 -3.43
N VAL A 122 3.72 -1.90 -3.26
CA VAL A 122 2.65 -1.42 -4.15
C VAL A 122 3.21 -1.03 -5.52
N PHE A 123 4.33 -0.32 -5.54
CA PHE A 123 4.99 0.11 -6.79
C PHE A 123 5.37 -1.09 -7.67
N ASP A 124 6.00 -2.11 -7.11
CA ASP A 124 6.43 -3.29 -7.87
C ASP A 124 5.21 -4.08 -8.41
N ILE A 125 4.10 -4.17 -7.65
CA ILE A 125 2.86 -4.80 -8.14
C ILE A 125 2.34 -4.08 -9.39
N TYR A 126 2.22 -2.76 -9.33
CA TYR A 126 1.73 -1.96 -10.46
C TYR A 126 2.66 -2.02 -11.67
N LYS A 127 3.97 -1.90 -11.42
CA LYS A 127 4.99 -1.96 -12.46
C LYS A 127 5.00 -3.32 -13.16
N GLU A 128 4.92 -4.42 -12.41
CA GLU A 128 5.01 -5.77 -12.98
C GLU A 128 3.67 -6.26 -13.55
N ALA A 129 2.53 -5.93 -12.94
CA ALA A 129 1.22 -6.35 -13.44
C ALA A 129 0.76 -5.53 -14.66
N LEU A 130 1.03 -4.22 -14.65
CA LEU A 130 0.39 -3.28 -15.56
C LEU A 130 1.38 -2.50 -16.44
N CYS A 131 2.70 -2.60 -16.19
CA CYS A 131 3.70 -1.72 -16.79
C CYS A 131 3.46 -0.23 -16.51
N ILE A 132 2.76 0.10 -15.42
CA ILE A 132 2.46 1.48 -15.00
C ILE A 132 3.31 1.81 -13.77
N PRO A 133 4.25 2.76 -13.86
CA PRO A 133 4.96 3.26 -12.68
C PRO A 133 4.07 4.21 -11.89
N VAL A 134 3.56 3.76 -10.73
CA VAL A 134 2.81 4.61 -9.79
C VAL A 134 3.77 5.36 -8.86
N GLY A 135 4.23 6.52 -9.33
CA GLY A 135 5.22 7.36 -8.64
C GLY A 135 6.65 7.17 -9.16
N GLU A 136 7.59 7.88 -8.56
CA GLU A 136 9.01 7.88 -8.95
C GLU A 136 9.89 7.20 -7.90
N ILE A 137 10.95 6.51 -8.36
CA ILE A 137 11.98 5.98 -7.46
C ILE A 137 12.97 7.10 -7.17
N GLU A 138 13.09 7.44 -5.89
CA GLU A 138 13.94 8.53 -5.41
C GLU A 138 14.92 8.03 -4.35
N THR A 139 16.13 8.59 -4.32
CA THR A 139 17.06 8.38 -3.22
C THR A 139 16.67 9.27 -2.05
N PHE A 140 16.60 8.70 -0.84
CA PHE A 140 16.17 9.40 0.38
C PHE A 140 16.84 10.79 0.56
N TRP A 141 18.15 10.89 0.29
CA TRP A 141 18.92 12.14 0.38
C TRP A 141 18.43 13.26 -0.54
N ARG A 142 17.71 12.95 -1.62
CA ARG A 142 17.18 13.95 -2.56
C ARG A 142 15.89 14.60 -2.05
N ILE A 143 15.19 13.93 -1.13
CA ILE A 143 13.88 14.34 -0.61
C ILE A 143 14.03 15.14 0.70
N VAL A 144 15.06 14.86 1.50
CA VAL A 144 15.42 15.65 2.69
C VAL A 144 16.18 16.91 2.23
N LYS A 145 15.45 17.97 1.89
CA LYS A 145 15.98 19.32 1.71
C LYS A 145 15.59 20.21 2.89
#